data_AF-C4RM83-F1
#
_entry.id   AF-C4RM83-F1
#
_cell.length_a   1.000
_cell.length_b   1.000
_cell.length_c   1.000
_cell.angle_alpha   90.00
_cell.angle_beta   90.00
_cell.angle_gamma   90.00
#
_symmetry.space_group_name_H-M   'P 1'
#
loop_
_entity.id
_entity.type
_entity.pdbx_description
1 polymer ?
#
loop_
_entity_poly.entity_id
_entity_poly.type
_entity_poly.pdbx_seq_one_letter_code
_entity_poly.pdbx_strand_id
1 'polypeptide(L)'
;AGHRAMAMLHTEVRAEPGSFRDPANRVFYADGEVLRGLDARAAEHWRALSASDFFPPLLAAGKVCGTEPVEPARYAAGTDVPWAAVLRHERIPFVSHPYEWSFGMLRDAALLHLEILRAALAAGFTTKDGSAYNLQWRGVAPVFIDVGSFEPARDGEPWAGYRQFCQTLLYPLLLTAHLGVDFQPWLRAQVDGIPPEQMRRLFTGVRRLLPGVPTHVHLHSAMQQRHADATSGDVREQLRTAGFSRELALAAVRRIEKLVRRLRPRSGRSHWADYQRTCSYSAADRAAKERFVELALTAGAPPGLVLDLGANDGRYARLAARYAGYVVAVEQDPTVVDELYAALRAEDQRRVLPLVMDLADPSPGGGWRGVERAAFGTRARADLVLALAVVHHLAIGRNVPLAQVVDQLADV
;
A
#
# COMPACT_ATOMS: atom_id res chain seq x y z
N ALA A 1 -21.48 -34.20 39.60
CA ALA A 1 -20.35 -33.28 39.39
C ALA A 1 -19.53 -33.80 38.21
N GLY A 2 -19.70 -33.21 37.04
CA GLY A 2 -18.96 -33.56 35.83
C GLY A 2 -18.65 -32.29 35.09
N HIS A 3 -17.58 -31.61 35.48
CA HIS A 3 -17.02 -30.50 34.73
C HIS A 3 -16.57 -31.04 33.38
N ARG A 4 -17.40 -30.85 32.34
CA ARG A 4 -16.90 -30.84 30.97
C ARG A 4 -16.01 -29.61 30.86
N ALA A 5 -14.71 -29.83 31.05
CA ALA A 5 -13.71 -28.89 30.57
C ALA A 5 -14.03 -28.63 29.09
N MET A 6 -14.43 -27.40 28.76
CA MET A 6 -14.36 -26.92 27.40
C MET A 6 -12.90 -27.09 26.99
N ALA A 7 -12.65 -28.06 26.11
CA ALA A 7 -11.38 -28.13 25.41
C ALA A 7 -11.20 -26.77 24.74
N MET A 8 -10.28 -25.96 25.26
CA MET A 8 -9.80 -24.77 24.56
C MET A 8 -9.25 -25.29 23.24
N LEU A 9 -10.02 -25.12 22.16
CA LEU A 9 -9.50 -25.26 20.82
C LEU A 9 -8.28 -24.34 20.76
N HIS A 10 -7.08 -24.91 20.67
CA HIS A 10 -5.87 -24.13 20.52
C HIS A 10 -5.96 -23.39 19.19
N THR A 11 -6.31 -22.10 19.25
CA THR A 11 -6.31 -21.22 18.09
C THR A 11 -4.89 -21.19 17.51
N GLU A 12 -4.72 -21.63 16.26
CA GLU A 12 -3.43 -21.53 15.58
C GLU A 12 -3.11 -20.06 15.34
N VAL A 13 -2.12 -19.54 16.06
CA VAL A 13 -1.65 -18.16 15.92
C VAL A 13 -0.52 -18.14 14.90
N ARG A 14 -0.70 -17.33 13.85
CA ARG A 14 0.31 -17.15 12.81
C ARG A 14 0.80 -15.71 12.79
N ALA A 15 2.08 -15.48 13.07
CA ALA A 15 2.68 -14.16 12.93
C ALA A 15 2.71 -13.71 11.46
N GLU A 16 2.46 -12.42 11.22
CA GLU A 16 2.67 -11.78 9.92
C GLU A 16 4.18 -11.64 9.65
N PRO A 17 4.74 -12.33 8.63
CA PRO A 17 6.17 -12.28 8.34
C PRO A 17 6.71 -10.87 8.09
N GLY A 18 5.89 -9.93 7.62
CA GLY A 18 6.29 -8.54 7.39
C GLY A 18 6.34 -7.65 8.64
N SER A 19 5.84 -8.11 9.78
CA SER A 19 5.64 -7.30 10.99
C SER A 19 6.74 -7.46 12.04
N PHE A 20 7.99 -7.70 11.63
CA PHE A 20 9.12 -7.90 12.55
C PHE A 20 9.98 -6.66 12.79
N ARG A 21 9.81 -5.60 11.97
CA ARG A 21 10.73 -4.45 11.94
C ARG A 21 10.62 -3.53 13.16
N ASP A 22 9.44 -3.41 13.77
CA ASP A 22 9.26 -2.73 15.07
C ASP A 22 9.09 -3.81 16.15
N PRO A 23 10.03 -3.99 17.09
CA PRO A 23 9.89 -4.98 18.14
C PRO A 23 8.79 -4.65 19.16
N ALA A 24 8.35 -3.39 19.23
CA ALA A 24 7.34 -2.94 20.19
C ALA A 24 5.92 -3.40 19.82
N ASN A 25 5.72 -3.88 18.59
CA ASN A 25 4.42 -4.39 18.16
C ASN A 25 4.55 -5.44 17.04
N ARG A 26 3.59 -6.36 16.97
CA ARG A 26 3.57 -7.39 15.93
C ARG A 26 2.16 -7.71 15.50
N VAL A 27 1.94 -7.79 14.18
CA VAL A 27 0.71 -8.30 13.57
C VAL A 27 0.74 -9.83 13.54
N PHE A 28 -0.39 -10.44 13.85
CA PHE A 28 -0.61 -11.87 13.77
C PHE A 28 -2.07 -12.19 13.44
N TYR A 29 -2.32 -13.42 13.01
CA TYR A 29 -3.64 -13.92 12.64
C TYR A 29 -4.06 -15.02 13.60
N ALA A 30 -5.32 -15.00 14.03
CA ALA A 30 -5.92 -15.99 14.93
C ALA A 30 -7.44 -16.03 14.65
N ASP A 31 -8.03 -17.21 14.48
CA ASP A 31 -9.47 -17.38 14.19
C ASP A 31 -10.00 -16.52 13.02
N GLY A 32 -9.18 -16.30 12.00
CA GLY A 32 -9.51 -15.45 10.85
C GLY A 32 -9.43 -13.93 11.09
N GLU A 33 -9.15 -13.51 12.33
CA GLU A 33 -8.99 -12.12 12.73
C GLU A 33 -7.56 -11.60 12.44
N VAL A 34 -7.46 -10.30 12.20
CA VAL A 34 -6.18 -9.59 12.08
C VAL A 34 -5.92 -8.88 13.40
N LEU A 35 -4.87 -9.27 14.09
CA LEU A 35 -4.57 -8.81 15.44
C LEU A 35 -3.20 -8.14 15.48
N ARG A 36 -3.03 -7.20 16.40
CA ARG A 36 -1.75 -6.57 16.69
C ARG A 36 -1.49 -6.61 18.18
N GLY A 37 -0.41 -7.26 18.56
CA GLY A 37 0.12 -7.23 19.91
C GLY A 37 0.97 -5.98 20.12
N LEU A 38 0.82 -5.34 21.28
CA LEU A 38 1.57 -4.17 21.70
C LEU A 38 2.32 -4.47 23.00
N ASP A 39 3.58 -4.05 23.08
CA ASP A 39 4.30 -4.02 24.36
C ASP A 39 3.74 -2.94 25.29
N ALA A 40 4.28 -2.83 26.50
CA ALA A 40 3.79 -1.86 27.50
C ALA A 40 3.83 -0.41 26.99
N ARG A 41 4.91 -0.02 26.30
CA ARG A 41 5.11 1.34 25.81
C ARG A 41 4.20 1.64 24.62
N ALA A 42 4.08 0.72 23.67
CA ALA A 42 3.17 0.84 22.54
C ALA A 42 1.70 0.85 23.00
N ALA A 43 1.36 0.11 24.06
CA ALA A 43 0.03 0.16 24.67
C ALA A 43 -0.26 1.52 25.33
N GLU A 44 0.72 2.17 25.94
CA GLU A 44 0.60 3.56 26.44
C GLU A 44 0.39 4.55 25.29
N HIS A 45 1.18 4.43 24.22
CA HIS A 45 1.00 5.27 23.03
C HIS A 45 -0.40 5.09 22.42
N TRP A 46 -0.90 3.86 22.33
CA TRP A 46 -2.26 3.58 21.87
C TRP A 46 -3.34 4.21 22.76
N ARG A 47 -3.20 4.11 24.09
CA ARG A 47 -4.13 4.76 25.03
C ARG A 47 -4.16 6.28 24.84
N ALA A 48 -3.01 6.91 24.66
CA ALA A 48 -2.95 8.34 24.38
C ALA A 48 -3.53 8.69 22.99
N LEU A 49 -3.26 7.88 21.96
CA LEU A 49 -3.75 8.09 20.61
C LEU A 49 -5.29 7.97 20.53
N SER A 50 -5.85 6.91 21.09
CA SER A 50 -7.29 6.63 21.08
C SER A 50 -8.10 7.67 21.87
N ALA A 51 -7.48 8.31 22.87
CA ALA A 51 -8.08 9.42 23.63
C ALA A 51 -7.88 10.80 22.98
N SER A 52 -7.14 10.90 21.86
CA SER A 52 -6.90 12.18 21.18
C SER A 52 -8.09 12.64 20.34
N ASP A 53 -8.23 13.95 20.13
CA ASP A 53 -9.37 14.49 19.35
C ASP A 53 -9.24 14.27 17.84
N PHE A 54 -8.03 14.01 17.33
CA PHE A 54 -7.79 13.92 15.87
C PHE A 54 -7.96 12.49 15.33
N PHE A 55 -7.76 11.47 16.16
CA PHE A 55 -7.72 10.08 15.71
C PHE A 55 -9.11 9.45 15.46
N PRO A 56 -10.12 9.60 16.34
CA PRO A 56 -11.47 9.07 16.09
C PRO A 56 -12.11 9.59 14.79
N PRO A 57 -11.99 10.88 14.41
CA PRO A 57 -12.46 11.36 13.10
C PRO A 57 -11.77 10.67 11.91
N LEU A 58 -10.48 10.32 12.01
CA LEU A 58 -9.76 9.62 10.94
C LEU A 58 -10.23 8.16 10.78
N LEU A 59 -10.54 7.49 11.90
CA LEU A 59 -11.15 6.17 11.90
C LEU A 59 -12.57 6.21 11.28
N ALA A 60 -13.41 7.14 11.76
CA ALA A 60 -14.78 7.28 11.28
C ALA A 60 -14.86 7.64 9.78
N ALA A 61 -13.91 8.43 9.29
CA ALA A 61 -13.79 8.76 7.87
C ALA A 61 -13.20 7.62 7.01
N GLY A 62 -12.78 6.51 7.61
CA GLY A 62 -12.14 5.40 6.91
C GLY A 62 -10.76 5.75 6.35
N LYS A 63 -10.07 6.74 6.92
CA LYS A 63 -8.69 7.12 6.54
C LYS A 63 -7.65 6.27 7.23
N VAL A 64 -7.95 5.82 8.44
CA VAL A 64 -7.19 4.82 9.20
C VAL A 64 -8.04 3.55 9.28
N CYS A 65 -7.39 2.39 9.30
CA CYS A 65 -8.10 1.13 9.41
C CYS A 65 -8.86 1.03 10.75
N GLY A 66 -10.11 0.55 10.68
CA GLY A 66 -10.93 0.24 11.85
C GLY A 66 -10.13 -0.61 12.83
N THR A 67 -10.02 -0.14 14.07
CA THR A 67 -9.16 -0.74 15.09
C THR A 67 -9.84 -0.62 16.44
N GLU A 68 -9.90 -1.74 17.17
CA GLU A 68 -10.49 -1.79 18.52
C GLU A 68 -9.64 -2.63 19.48
N PRO A 69 -9.64 -2.32 20.79
CA PRO A 69 -8.98 -3.16 21.78
C PRO A 69 -9.75 -4.47 22.00
N VAL A 70 -9.03 -5.56 22.22
CA VAL A 70 -9.59 -6.87 22.60
C VAL A 70 -8.85 -7.46 23.79
N GLU A 71 -9.50 -8.37 24.52
CA GLU A 71 -8.93 -8.98 25.72
C GLU A 71 -7.71 -9.86 25.39
N PRO A 72 -6.49 -9.52 25.88
CA PRO A 72 -5.27 -10.26 25.54
C PRO A 72 -5.32 -11.75 25.93
N ALA A 73 -6.00 -12.07 27.04
CA ALA A 73 -6.12 -13.44 27.54
C ALA A 73 -6.72 -14.42 26.51
N ARG A 74 -7.52 -13.91 25.55
CA ARG A 74 -8.08 -14.72 24.46
C ARG A 74 -7.01 -15.29 23.51
N TYR A 75 -5.85 -14.64 23.38
CA TYR A 75 -4.82 -14.98 22.40
C TYR A 75 -3.46 -15.37 23.03
N ALA A 76 -3.40 -15.46 24.36
CA ALA A 76 -2.17 -15.72 25.12
C ALA A 76 -1.54 -17.10 24.84
N ALA A 77 -2.33 -18.09 24.44
CA ALA A 77 -1.88 -19.47 24.25
C ALA A 77 -1.07 -19.71 22.96
N GLY A 78 -0.91 -18.71 22.08
CA GLY A 78 -0.26 -18.86 20.77
C GLY A 78 0.82 -17.83 20.43
N THR A 79 1.20 -16.95 21.36
CA THR A 79 2.26 -15.96 21.14
C THR A 79 3.44 -16.20 22.07
N ASP A 80 4.66 -16.28 21.54
CA ASP A 80 5.91 -16.43 22.33
C ASP A 80 6.18 -15.25 23.28
N VAL A 81 5.44 -14.15 23.14
CA VAL A 81 5.60 -12.91 23.93
C VAL A 81 4.25 -12.52 24.54
N PRO A 82 4.16 -12.28 25.86
CA PRO A 82 2.95 -11.73 26.45
C PRO A 82 2.81 -10.26 26.05
N TRP A 83 1.79 -9.95 25.26
CA TRP A 83 1.46 -8.57 24.86
C TRP A 83 0.73 -7.84 25.99
N ALA A 84 1.10 -6.58 26.23
CA ALA A 84 0.44 -5.73 27.23
C ALA A 84 -0.96 -5.27 26.77
N ALA A 85 -1.17 -5.19 25.46
CA ALA A 85 -2.47 -4.97 24.84
C ALA A 85 -2.55 -5.68 23.50
N VAL A 86 -3.76 -6.05 23.08
CA VAL A 86 -4.04 -6.62 21.76
C VAL A 86 -5.11 -5.76 21.09
N LEU A 87 -4.88 -5.40 19.83
CA LEU A 87 -5.82 -4.68 18.99
C LEU A 87 -6.34 -5.61 17.89
N ARG A 88 -7.64 -5.56 17.62
CA ARG A 88 -8.25 -6.17 16.43
C ARG A 88 -8.39 -5.11 15.35
N HIS A 89 -7.86 -5.41 14.17
CA HIS A 89 -7.96 -4.56 13.00
C HIS A 89 -9.03 -5.08 12.05
N GLU A 90 -9.69 -4.17 11.34
CA GLU A 90 -10.51 -4.52 10.19
C GLU A 90 -9.65 -5.23 9.14
N ARG A 91 -10.24 -6.21 8.46
CA ARG A 91 -9.55 -6.94 7.39
C ARG A 91 -9.61 -6.13 6.09
N ILE A 92 -8.46 -5.73 5.60
CA ILE A 92 -8.35 -5.17 4.24
C ILE A 92 -8.63 -6.30 3.24
N PRO A 93 -9.54 -6.12 2.25
CA PRO A 93 -9.94 -7.19 1.35
C PRO A 93 -8.78 -7.81 0.56
N PHE A 94 -7.82 -6.98 0.14
CA PHE A 94 -6.62 -7.42 -0.54
C PHE A 94 -5.44 -6.52 -0.18
N VAL A 95 -4.37 -7.11 0.34
CA VAL A 95 -3.11 -6.40 0.65
C VAL A 95 -2.31 -6.29 -0.64
N SER A 96 -2.06 -5.06 -1.10
CA SER A 96 -1.25 -4.77 -2.29
C SER A 96 0.10 -4.17 -1.90
N HIS A 97 1.05 -4.20 -2.83
CA HIS A 97 2.38 -3.64 -2.63
C HIS A 97 2.58 -2.35 -3.42
N PRO A 98 3.43 -1.42 -2.93
CA PRO A 98 3.66 -0.14 -3.60
C PRO A 98 4.09 -0.23 -5.06
N TYR A 99 4.80 -1.29 -5.44
CA TYR A 99 5.22 -1.54 -6.83
C TYR A 99 4.09 -2.09 -7.71
N GLU A 100 2.91 -2.36 -7.17
CA GLU A 100 1.70 -2.76 -7.90
C GLU A 100 0.76 -1.56 -8.14
N TRP A 101 1.13 -0.37 -7.67
CA TRP A 101 0.28 0.82 -7.73
C TRP A 101 0.56 1.63 -8.99
N SER A 102 -0.47 2.28 -9.53
CA SER A 102 -0.30 3.31 -10.55
C SER A 102 0.30 4.59 -9.95
N PHE A 103 0.66 5.54 -10.80
CA PHE A 103 1.15 6.85 -10.35
C PHE A 103 0.14 7.58 -9.46
N GLY A 104 -1.13 7.64 -9.88
CA GLY A 104 -2.25 8.25 -9.17
C GLY A 104 -2.51 7.57 -7.83
N MET A 105 -2.43 6.24 -7.78
CA MET A 105 -2.55 5.49 -6.53
C MET A 105 -1.41 5.86 -5.56
N LEU A 106 -0.15 5.81 -6.00
CA LEU A 106 0.98 6.19 -5.14
C LEU A 106 0.89 7.65 -4.67
N ARG A 107 0.42 8.54 -5.54
CA ARG A 107 0.20 9.95 -5.19
C ARG A 107 -0.87 10.10 -4.12
N ASP A 108 -2.02 9.45 -4.27
CA ASP A 108 -3.13 9.55 -3.31
C ASP A 108 -2.75 8.88 -1.97
N ALA A 109 -1.97 7.80 -1.98
CA ALA A 109 -1.38 7.21 -0.78
C ALA A 109 -0.44 8.19 -0.06
N ALA A 110 0.45 8.88 -0.79
CA ALA A 110 1.34 9.89 -0.23
C ALA A 110 0.55 11.07 0.37
N LEU A 111 -0.54 11.50 -0.28
CA LEU A 111 -1.39 12.58 0.22
C LEU A 111 -2.14 12.18 1.48
N LEU A 112 -2.67 10.95 1.55
CA LEU A 112 -3.31 10.45 2.76
C LEU A 112 -2.32 10.40 3.93
N HIS A 113 -1.12 9.89 3.70
CA HIS A 113 -0.07 9.85 4.72
C HIS A 113 0.25 11.24 5.27
N LEU A 114 0.46 12.22 4.39
CA LEU A 114 0.76 13.60 4.78
C LEU A 114 -0.42 14.28 5.49
N GLU A 115 -1.66 13.97 5.09
CA GLU A 115 -2.85 14.45 5.76
C GLU A 115 -2.93 13.95 7.21
N ILE A 116 -2.73 12.65 7.41
CA ILE A 116 -2.72 12.01 8.73
C ILE A 116 -1.59 12.57 9.59
N LEU A 117 -0.37 12.66 9.04
CA LEU A 117 0.77 13.22 9.74
C LEU A 117 0.51 14.68 10.16
N ARG A 118 -0.13 15.48 9.29
CA ARG A 118 -0.47 16.88 9.61
C ARG A 118 -1.48 16.97 10.75
N ALA A 119 -2.50 16.11 10.76
CA ALA A 119 -3.47 16.03 11.85
C ALA A 119 -2.80 15.59 13.16
N ALA A 120 -1.96 14.56 13.11
CA ALA A 120 -1.20 14.07 14.25
C ALA A 120 -0.27 15.14 14.83
N LEU A 121 0.53 15.81 14.00
CA LEU A 121 1.45 16.86 14.45
C LEU A 121 0.72 18.02 15.11
N ALA A 122 -0.44 18.43 14.59
CA ALA A 122 -1.25 19.47 15.22
C ALA A 122 -1.73 19.08 16.63
N ALA A 123 -1.95 17.79 16.88
CA ALA A 123 -2.38 17.23 18.16
C ALA A 123 -1.22 16.74 19.05
N GLY A 124 0.04 17.01 18.70
CA GLY A 124 1.20 16.58 19.50
C GLY A 124 1.59 15.11 19.30
N PHE A 125 1.23 14.51 18.17
CA PHE A 125 1.66 13.17 17.75
C PHE A 125 2.51 13.23 16.48
N THR A 126 3.25 12.16 16.21
CA THR A 126 3.98 11.94 14.95
C THR A 126 3.84 10.47 14.54
N THR A 127 4.31 10.12 13.35
CA THR A 127 4.55 8.73 12.97
C THR A 127 6.05 8.42 13.07
N LYS A 128 6.39 7.23 13.58
CA LYS A 128 7.77 6.72 13.69
C LYS A 128 8.43 6.60 12.31
N ASP A 129 7.64 6.21 11.33
CA ASP A 129 8.11 5.84 10.00
C ASP A 129 7.21 6.46 8.90
N GLY A 130 7.66 6.35 7.66
CA GLY A 130 7.05 6.97 6.48
C GLY A 130 6.85 5.99 5.33
N SER A 131 6.65 4.70 5.62
CA SER A 131 6.62 3.64 4.61
C SER A 131 5.35 3.68 3.75
N ALA A 132 5.50 3.52 2.43
CA ALA A 132 4.37 3.25 1.54
C ALA A 132 3.60 1.98 1.94
N TYR A 133 4.25 0.98 2.54
CA TYR A 133 3.61 -0.27 2.98
C TYR A 133 2.60 -0.09 4.14
N ASN A 134 2.58 1.08 4.79
CA ASN A 134 1.60 1.41 5.81
C ASN A 134 0.25 1.84 5.20
N LEU A 135 0.16 1.91 3.87
CA LEU A 135 -1.03 2.28 3.13
C LEU A 135 -1.55 1.06 2.36
N GLN A 136 -2.86 0.90 2.37
CA GLN A 136 -3.60 -0.12 1.63
C GLN A 136 -4.87 0.48 1.03
N TRP A 137 -5.72 -0.36 0.42
CA TRP A 137 -6.83 0.10 -0.41
C TRP A 137 -8.15 -0.59 -0.07
N ARG A 138 -9.23 0.20 -0.11
CA ARG A 138 -10.62 -0.25 -0.24
C ARG A 138 -11.15 0.20 -1.59
N GLY A 139 -11.05 -0.69 -2.58
CA GLY A 139 -11.17 -0.36 -3.98
C GLY A 139 -10.15 0.72 -4.35
N VAL A 140 -10.65 1.92 -4.59
CA VAL A 140 -9.81 3.09 -4.93
C VAL A 140 -9.57 4.06 -3.76
N ALA A 141 -10.13 3.80 -2.58
CA ALA A 141 -9.91 4.62 -1.39
C ALA A 141 -8.66 4.15 -0.63
N PRO A 142 -7.62 4.98 -0.48
CA PRO A 142 -6.46 4.62 0.33
C PRO A 142 -6.82 4.61 1.83
N VAL A 143 -6.18 3.73 2.59
CA VAL A 143 -6.38 3.52 4.02
C VAL A 143 -5.03 3.31 4.70
N PHE A 144 -4.79 4.00 5.81
CA PHE A 144 -3.59 3.81 6.63
C PHE A 144 -3.79 2.67 7.63
N ILE A 145 -2.92 1.65 7.59
CA ILE A 145 -3.09 0.43 8.37
C ILE A 145 -2.17 0.32 9.59
N ASP A 146 -1.11 1.14 9.66
CA ASP A 146 -0.08 0.97 10.68
C ASP A 146 -0.27 1.84 11.93
N VAL A 147 -1.32 1.55 12.69
CA VAL A 147 -1.66 2.27 13.93
C VAL A 147 -0.52 2.23 14.97
N GLY A 148 0.33 1.20 14.95
CA GLY A 148 1.49 1.09 15.84
C GLY A 148 2.62 2.10 15.58
N SER A 149 2.58 2.79 14.43
CA SER A 149 3.54 3.84 14.08
C SER A 149 3.30 5.17 14.81
N PHE A 150 2.12 5.42 15.37
CA PHE A 150 1.86 6.68 16.08
C PHE A 150 2.60 6.72 17.42
N GLU A 151 3.17 7.89 17.72
CA GLU A 151 3.76 8.16 19.03
C GLU A 151 3.63 9.64 19.40
N PRO A 152 3.71 9.99 20.70
CA PRO A 152 3.79 11.38 21.11
C PRO A 152 4.97 12.08 20.45
N ALA A 153 4.71 13.23 19.84
CA ALA A 153 5.74 14.06 19.25
C ALA A 153 6.61 14.68 20.35
N ARG A 154 7.90 14.84 20.06
CA ARG A 154 8.85 15.53 20.94
C ARG A 154 9.19 16.88 20.33
N ASP A 155 9.06 17.94 21.12
CA ASP A 155 9.39 19.28 20.67
C ASP A 155 10.86 19.38 20.29
N GLY A 156 11.14 20.02 19.15
CA GLY A 156 12.50 20.18 18.63
C GLY A 156 13.01 19.02 17.78
N GLU A 157 12.22 17.96 17.58
CA GLU A 157 12.63 16.81 16.77
C GLU A 157 11.99 16.83 15.37
N PRO A 158 12.76 16.59 14.29
CA PRO A 158 12.21 16.42 12.95
C PRO A 158 11.46 15.11 12.85
N TRP A 159 10.56 15.02 11.87
CA TRP A 159 9.85 13.78 11.59
C TRP A 159 10.82 12.67 11.15
N ALA A 160 10.99 11.63 12.00
CA ALA A 160 11.91 10.52 11.78
C ALA A 160 11.61 9.74 10.48
N GLY A 161 10.33 9.56 10.16
CA GLY A 161 9.88 8.84 8.97
C GLY A 161 10.13 9.56 7.64
N TYR A 162 10.59 10.81 7.66
CA TYR A 162 10.73 11.63 6.47
C TYR A 162 11.64 11.01 5.39
N ARG A 163 12.76 10.38 5.79
CA ARG A 163 13.65 9.70 4.84
C ARG A 163 12.92 8.56 4.13
N GLN A 164 12.24 7.71 4.88
CA GLN A 164 11.51 6.56 4.32
C GLN A 164 10.33 7.00 3.44
N PHE A 165 9.64 8.07 3.81
CA PHE A 165 8.62 8.71 2.96
C PHE A 165 9.21 9.17 1.64
N CYS A 166 10.41 9.77 1.69
CA CYS A 166 11.08 10.15 0.46
C CYS A 166 11.40 8.93 -0.41
N GLN A 167 11.98 7.88 0.16
CA GLN A 167 12.41 6.70 -0.59
C GLN A 167 11.26 5.89 -1.18
N THR A 168 10.13 5.77 -0.47
CA THR A 168 9.03 4.87 -0.84
C THR A 168 7.85 5.57 -1.51
N LEU A 169 7.68 6.88 -1.34
CA LEU A 169 6.56 7.65 -1.91
C LEU A 169 7.07 8.79 -2.81
N LEU A 170 7.82 9.75 -2.27
CA LEU A 170 8.16 10.98 -3.00
C LEU A 170 9.12 10.75 -4.18
N TYR A 171 10.19 9.99 -3.99
CA TYR A 171 11.19 9.74 -5.02
C TYR A 171 10.63 8.95 -6.21
N PRO A 172 9.85 7.86 -6.02
CA PRO A 172 9.06 7.26 -7.09
C PRO A 172 8.20 8.26 -7.87
N LEU A 173 7.47 9.15 -7.17
CA LEU A 173 6.65 10.16 -7.83
C LEU A 173 7.49 11.16 -8.64
N LEU A 174 8.63 11.60 -8.10
CA LEU A 174 9.56 12.48 -8.82
C LEU A 174 10.17 11.77 -10.04
N LEU A 175 10.52 10.49 -9.91
CA LEU A 175 11.09 9.68 -10.98
C LEU A 175 10.15 9.65 -12.19
N THR A 176 8.88 9.28 -11.98
CA THR A 176 7.89 9.21 -13.06
C THR A 176 7.47 10.60 -13.56
N ALA A 177 7.19 11.55 -12.65
CA ALA A 177 6.71 12.88 -13.05
C ALA A 177 7.75 13.68 -13.86
N HIS A 178 9.02 13.60 -13.47
CA HIS A 178 10.07 14.42 -14.06
C HIS A 178 10.85 13.71 -15.15
N LEU A 179 11.06 12.39 -15.04
CA LEU A 179 11.89 11.63 -15.97
C LEU A 179 11.08 10.70 -16.89
N GLY A 180 9.80 10.46 -16.59
CA GLY A 180 8.98 9.51 -17.36
C GLY A 180 9.44 8.06 -17.20
N VAL A 181 10.09 7.73 -16.08
CA VAL A 181 10.55 6.38 -15.77
C VAL A 181 9.60 5.76 -14.75
N ASP A 182 9.17 4.52 -15.02
CA ASP A 182 8.31 3.76 -14.12
C ASP A 182 9.05 3.39 -12.84
N PHE A 183 8.38 3.58 -11.70
CA PHE A 183 8.96 3.32 -10.38
C PHE A 183 8.78 1.87 -9.93
N GLN A 184 7.83 1.14 -10.53
CA GLN A 184 7.44 -0.21 -10.14
C GLN A 184 8.65 -1.16 -10.11
N PRO A 185 9.55 -1.19 -11.11
CA PRO A 185 10.75 -2.03 -11.06
C PRO A 185 11.67 -1.70 -9.88
N TRP A 186 11.79 -0.41 -9.53
CA TRP A 186 12.66 0.06 -8.45
C TRP A 186 12.12 -0.34 -7.08
N LEU A 187 10.82 -0.14 -6.86
CA LEU A 187 10.15 -0.50 -5.59
C LEU A 187 9.99 -2.02 -5.44
N ARG A 188 9.89 -2.76 -6.54
CA ARG A 188 9.93 -4.24 -6.53
C ARG A 188 11.28 -4.76 -6.07
N ALA A 189 12.38 -4.15 -6.55
CA ALA A 189 13.73 -4.56 -6.20
C ALA A 189 14.20 -4.05 -4.82
N GLN A 190 13.63 -2.95 -4.33
CA GLN A 190 14.09 -2.27 -3.12
C GLN A 190 12.90 -2.02 -2.18
N VAL A 191 12.70 -2.94 -1.21
CA VAL A 191 11.61 -2.85 -0.23
C VAL A 191 11.66 -1.56 0.60
N ASP A 192 12.86 -1.06 0.91
CA ASP A 192 13.06 0.19 1.64
C ASP A 192 12.98 1.45 0.75
N GLY A 193 12.66 1.29 -0.54
CA GLY A 193 12.49 2.36 -1.51
C GLY A 193 13.80 2.81 -2.17
N ILE A 194 13.71 3.84 -3.02
CA ILE A 194 14.82 4.34 -3.84
C ILE A 194 15.80 5.12 -2.96
N PRO A 195 17.09 4.77 -2.86
CA PRO A 195 18.09 5.52 -2.11
C PRO A 195 18.29 6.96 -2.64
N PRO A 196 18.52 7.95 -1.75
CA PRO A 196 18.82 9.32 -2.16
C PRO A 196 19.99 9.44 -3.16
N GLU A 197 21.01 8.58 -3.03
CA GLU A 197 22.22 8.60 -3.86
C GLU A 197 21.90 8.24 -5.32
N GLN A 198 20.98 7.29 -5.54
CA GLN A 198 20.50 6.94 -6.88
C GLN A 198 19.76 8.13 -7.49
N MET A 199 18.88 8.79 -6.73
CA MET A 199 18.16 9.97 -7.18
C MET A 199 19.10 11.14 -7.53
N ARG A 200 20.13 11.40 -6.72
CA ARG A 200 21.11 12.47 -6.99
C ARG A 200 21.84 12.31 -8.32
N ARG A 201 22.09 11.07 -8.74
CA ARG A 201 22.75 10.74 -10.01
C ARG A 201 21.82 10.93 -11.21
N LEU A 202 20.51 10.74 -11.02
CA LEU A 202 19.49 10.94 -12.06
C LEU A 202 19.11 12.41 -12.26
N PHE A 203 19.14 13.20 -11.18
CA PHE A 203 18.79 14.62 -11.19
C PHE A 203 20.05 15.51 -11.19
N THR A 204 20.71 15.59 -12.36
CA THR A 204 21.91 16.39 -12.61
C THR A 204 21.64 17.54 -13.58
N GLY A 205 22.60 18.48 -13.70
CA GLY A 205 22.47 19.65 -14.59
C GLY A 205 21.20 20.45 -14.32
N VAL A 206 20.46 20.77 -15.39
CA VAL A 206 19.19 21.52 -15.31
C VAL A 206 18.09 20.78 -14.55
N ARG A 207 18.13 19.43 -14.50
CA ARG A 207 17.12 18.63 -13.76
C ARG A 207 17.20 18.84 -12.26
N ARG A 208 18.32 19.37 -11.74
CA ARG A 208 18.45 19.76 -10.33
C ARG A 208 17.47 20.84 -9.91
N LEU A 209 17.03 21.67 -10.85
CA LEU A 209 16.15 22.81 -10.59
C LEU A 209 14.66 22.44 -10.63
N LEU A 210 14.33 21.19 -10.96
CA LEU A 210 12.94 20.75 -11.04
C LEU A 210 12.25 20.81 -9.67
N PRO A 211 10.93 21.08 -9.63
CA PRO A 211 10.20 21.23 -8.37
C PRO A 211 10.42 20.04 -7.42
N GLY A 212 10.80 20.34 -6.17
CA GLY A 212 11.06 19.38 -5.11
C GLY A 212 12.46 18.76 -5.11
N VAL A 213 13.16 18.75 -6.25
CA VAL A 213 14.47 18.10 -6.38
C VAL A 213 15.57 18.79 -5.55
N PRO A 214 15.75 20.13 -5.58
CA PRO A 214 16.78 20.77 -4.75
C PRO A 214 16.65 20.44 -3.26
N THR A 215 15.41 20.49 -2.76
CA THR A 215 15.10 20.31 -1.33
C THR A 215 15.19 18.85 -0.91
N HIS A 216 14.51 17.94 -1.61
CA HIS A 216 14.29 16.58 -1.14
C HIS A 216 15.37 15.60 -1.61
N VAL A 217 16.08 15.90 -2.70
CA VAL A 217 17.15 15.03 -3.25
C VAL A 217 18.53 15.53 -2.85
N HIS A 218 18.80 16.83 -2.93
CA HIS A 218 20.15 17.38 -2.74
C HIS A 218 20.43 17.94 -1.34
N LEU A 219 19.56 18.82 -0.82
CA LEU A 219 19.75 19.44 0.48
C LEU A 219 19.70 18.42 1.63
N HIS A 220 18.68 17.57 1.63
CA HIS A 220 18.51 16.58 2.70
C HIS A 220 19.66 15.55 2.74
N SER A 221 20.11 15.08 1.58
CA SER A 221 21.27 14.18 1.50
C SER A 221 22.56 14.85 1.96
N ALA A 222 22.76 16.14 1.68
CA ALA A 222 23.92 16.88 2.17
C ALA A 222 23.89 17.11 3.70
N MET A 223 22.71 17.34 4.29
CA MET A 223 22.56 17.39 5.74
C MET A 223 22.82 16.02 6.39
N GLN A 224 22.32 14.93 5.81
CA GLN A 224 22.58 13.58 6.33
C GLN A 224 24.07 13.22 6.32
N GLN A 225 24.81 13.54 5.25
CA GLN A 225 26.25 13.28 5.18
C GLN A 225 27.04 14.08 6.23
N ARG A 226 26.58 15.29 6.59
CA ARG A 226 27.20 16.13 7.62
C ARG A 226 26.90 15.70 9.05
N HIS A 227 25.80 14.95 9.26
CA HIS A 227 25.37 14.48 10.57
C HIS A 227 25.57 12.97 10.78
N ALA A 228 26.22 12.27 9.83
CA ALA A 228 26.49 10.83 9.93
C ALA A 228 27.44 10.48 11.09
N ASP A 229 28.31 11.42 11.49
CA ASP A 229 29.30 11.26 12.56
C ASP A 229 28.85 11.85 13.91
N ALA A 230 27.68 12.50 13.98
CA ALA A 230 27.16 13.12 15.19
C ALA A 230 26.25 12.17 15.97
N THR A 231 26.32 12.15 17.30
CA THR A 231 25.41 11.31 18.08
C THR A 231 23.97 11.84 17.99
N SER A 232 22.99 10.94 18.13
CA SER A 232 21.56 11.31 18.07
C SER A 232 21.16 12.38 19.11
N GLY A 233 21.90 12.49 20.22
CA GLY A 233 21.70 13.54 21.23
C GLY A 233 22.19 14.91 20.77
N ASP A 234 23.38 14.98 20.17
CA ASP A 234 23.99 16.25 19.71
C ASP A 234 23.18 16.89 18.58
N VAL A 235 22.65 16.08 17.66
CA VAL A 235 21.79 16.56 16.57
C VAL A 235 20.48 17.14 17.12
N ARG A 236 19.90 16.53 18.17
CA ARG A 236 18.67 17.03 18.81
C ARG A 236 18.88 18.38 19.50
N GLU A 237 19.98 18.52 20.23
CA GLU A 237 20.30 19.77 20.92
C GLU A 237 20.62 20.90 19.94
N GLN A 238 21.34 20.60 18.84
CA GLN A 238 21.57 21.55 17.76
C GLN A 238 20.26 21.99 17.07
N LEU A 239 19.35 21.04 16.79
CA LEU A 239 18.07 21.37 16.14
C LEU A 239 17.14 22.18 17.05
N ARG A 240 17.10 21.88 18.35
CA ARG A 240 16.41 22.70 19.35
C ARG A 240 16.99 24.10 19.43
N THR A 241 18.31 24.22 19.49
CA THR A 241 19.03 25.49 19.52
C THR A 241 18.83 26.29 18.22
N ALA A 242 18.68 25.59 17.08
CA ALA A 242 18.35 26.18 15.79
C ALA A 242 16.87 26.58 15.64
N GLY A 243 16.05 26.43 16.70
CA GLY A 243 14.65 26.84 16.71
C GLY A 243 13.73 25.91 15.93
N PHE A 244 14.08 24.63 15.78
CA PHE A 244 13.18 23.66 15.15
C PHE A 244 11.92 23.50 16.01
N SER A 245 10.76 23.85 15.45
CA SER A 245 9.48 23.82 16.16
C SER A 245 8.48 22.91 15.46
N ARG A 246 7.42 22.54 16.18
CA ARG A 246 6.30 21.78 15.64
C ARG A 246 5.62 22.52 14.48
N GLU A 247 5.56 23.84 14.54
CA GLU A 247 5.03 24.70 13.48
C GLU A 247 5.89 24.60 12.21
N LEU A 248 7.21 24.51 12.36
CA LEU A 248 8.14 24.32 11.25
C LEU A 248 7.95 22.94 10.60
N ALA A 249 7.77 21.88 11.40
CA ALA A 249 7.45 20.53 10.92
C ALA A 249 6.12 20.53 10.14
N LEU A 250 5.06 21.14 10.71
CA LEU A 250 3.77 21.31 10.04
C LEU A 250 3.87 22.10 8.74
N ALA A 251 4.71 23.15 8.69
CA ALA A 251 4.95 23.91 7.48
C ALA A 251 5.71 23.08 6.42
N ALA A 252 6.66 22.25 6.84
CA ALA A 252 7.37 21.33 5.95
C ALA A 252 6.43 20.29 5.34
N VAL A 253 5.58 19.65 6.14
CA VAL A 253 4.56 18.70 5.67
C VAL A 253 3.62 19.36 4.66
N ARG A 254 3.12 20.57 4.94
CA ARG A 254 2.27 21.33 4.00
C ARG A 254 2.97 21.64 2.66
N ARG A 255 4.27 21.94 2.68
CA ARG A 255 5.04 22.17 1.45
C ARG A 255 5.18 20.88 0.63
N ILE A 256 5.44 19.75 1.28
CA ILE A 256 5.53 18.44 0.62
C ILE A 256 4.15 18.08 0.03
N GLU A 257 3.07 18.27 0.78
CA GLU A 257 1.71 18.02 0.30
C GLU A 257 1.41 18.84 -0.97
N LYS A 258 1.73 20.15 -0.95
CA LYS A 258 1.57 21.03 -2.11
C LYS A 258 2.40 20.57 -3.32
N LEU A 259 3.62 20.07 -3.10
CA LEU A 259 4.45 19.50 -4.15
C LEU A 259 3.79 18.25 -4.74
N VAL A 260 3.45 17.26 -3.90
CA VAL A 260 2.84 15.98 -4.32
C VAL A 260 1.55 16.22 -5.09
N ARG A 261 0.69 17.15 -4.63
CA ARG A 261 -0.56 17.52 -5.32
C ARG A 261 -0.34 18.04 -6.74
N ARG A 262 0.83 18.62 -7.04
CA ARG A 262 1.17 19.19 -8.35
C ARG A 262 1.89 18.22 -9.27
N LEU A 263 2.45 17.13 -8.73
CA LEU A 263 3.12 16.12 -9.56
C LEU A 263 2.09 15.43 -10.46
N ARG A 264 2.44 15.31 -11.74
CA ARG A 264 1.66 14.62 -12.77
C ARG A 264 2.62 13.74 -13.56
N PRO A 265 2.19 12.55 -14.00
CA PRO A 265 3.02 11.74 -14.87
C PRO A 265 3.25 12.54 -16.16
N ARG A 266 4.47 12.45 -16.70
CA ARG A 266 4.75 13.04 -18.01
C ARG A 266 3.93 12.24 -19.03
N SER A 267 2.98 12.89 -19.71
CA SER A 267 2.08 12.24 -20.67
C SER A 267 2.89 11.58 -21.79
N GLY A 268 3.17 10.27 -21.66
CA GLY A 268 3.59 9.43 -22.75
C GLY A 268 2.33 9.04 -23.52
N ARG A 269 2.34 9.19 -24.85
CA ARG A 269 1.33 8.56 -25.71
C ARG A 269 1.46 7.05 -25.47
N SER A 270 0.58 6.45 -24.68
CA SER A 270 0.58 5.00 -24.55
C SER A 270 0.23 4.42 -25.91
N HIS A 271 1.00 3.44 -26.35
CA HIS A 271 0.76 2.65 -27.56
C HIS A 271 -0.62 1.94 -27.51
N TRP A 272 -1.25 1.92 -26.32
CA TRP A 272 -2.54 1.32 -26.02
C TRP A 272 -3.75 2.20 -26.38
N ALA A 273 -3.64 3.53 -26.35
CA ALA A 273 -4.71 4.43 -26.81
C ALA A 273 -5.05 4.25 -28.31
N ASP A 274 -4.15 3.62 -29.08
CA ASP A 274 -4.39 3.21 -30.46
C ASP A 274 -4.90 1.76 -30.57
N TYR A 275 -4.69 0.91 -29.56
CA TYR A 275 -5.17 -0.48 -29.56
C TYR A 275 -6.68 -0.60 -29.33
N GLN A 276 -7.27 0.18 -28.41
CA GLN A 276 -8.74 0.23 -28.27
C GLN A 276 -9.43 0.76 -29.52
N ARG A 277 -8.76 1.62 -30.29
CA ARG A 277 -9.27 2.11 -31.58
C ARG A 277 -9.23 1.06 -32.68
N THR A 278 -8.47 -0.02 -32.52
CA THR A 278 -8.28 -1.08 -33.52
C THR A 278 -8.98 -2.40 -33.18
N CYS A 279 -9.55 -2.57 -31.98
CA CYS A 279 -10.34 -3.77 -31.66
C CYS A 279 -11.75 -3.74 -32.27
N SER A 280 -11.92 -4.58 -33.29
CA SER A 280 -13.09 -4.75 -34.17
C SER A 280 -14.21 -5.64 -33.61
N TYR A 281 -14.54 -5.56 -32.31
CA TYR A 281 -15.68 -6.33 -31.77
C TYR A 281 -17.01 -5.63 -32.07
N SER A 282 -17.98 -6.39 -32.59
CA SER A 282 -19.33 -5.88 -32.72
C SER A 282 -19.99 -5.69 -31.34
N ALA A 283 -21.04 -4.88 -31.27
CA ALA A 283 -21.83 -4.74 -30.05
C ALA A 283 -22.46 -6.08 -29.61
N ALA A 284 -22.78 -6.97 -30.57
CA ALA A 284 -23.34 -8.28 -30.31
C ALA A 284 -22.32 -9.22 -29.63
N ASP A 285 -21.08 -9.23 -30.10
CA ASP A 285 -20.00 -10.05 -29.50
C ASP A 285 -19.71 -9.59 -28.07
N ARG A 286 -19.70 -8.27 -27.85
CA ARG A 286 -19.54 -7.68 -26.52
C ARG A 286 -20.64 -8.16 -25.58
N ALA A 287 -21.91 -8.07 -26.00
CA ALA A 287 -23.05 -8.49 -25.20
C ALA A 287 -23.04 -10.00 -24.92
N ALA A 288 -22.62 -10.83 -25.89
CA ALA A 288 -22.47 -12.26 -25.67
C ALA A 288 -21.39 -12.58 -24.63
N LYS A 289 -20.26 -11.88 -24.67
CA LYS A 289 -19.18 -12.03 -23.69
C LYS A 289 -19.59 -11.55 -22.29
N GLU A 290 -20.32 -10.45 -22.18
CA GLU A 290 -20.88 -9.98 -20.91
C GLU A 290 -21.84 -11.02 -20.30
N ARG A 291 -22.74 -11.61 -21.10
CA ARG A 291 -23.64 -12.69 -20.64
C ARG A 291 -22.86 -13.93 -20.17
N PHE A 292 -21.81 -14.32 -20.88
CA PHE A 292 -20.97 -15.46 -20.48
C PHE A 292 -20.32 -15.21 -19.11
N VAL A 293 -19.76 -14.02 -18.90
CA VAL A 293 -19.15 -13.64 -17.62
C VAL A 293 -20.19 -13.59 -16.50
N GLU A 294 -21.37 -13.02 -16.76
CA GLU A 294 -22.47 -12.98 -15.80
C GLU A 294 -22.96 -14.38 -15.40
N LEU A 295 -23.08 -15.30 -16.37
CA LEU A 295 -23.41 -16.69 -16.09
C LEU A 295 -22.35 -17.35 -15.20
N ALA A 296 -21.07 -17.16 -15.47
CA ALA A 296 -19.99 -17.71 -14.65
C ALA A 296 -20.01 -17.16 -13.21
N LEU A 297 -20.27 -15.87 -13.04
CA LEU A 297 -20.36 -15.20 -11.74
C LEU A 297 -21.59 -15.62 -10.91
N THR A 298 -22.64 -16.11 -11.56
CA THR A 298 -23.92 -16.49 -10.93
C THR A 298 -24.17 -17.99 -10.88
N ALA A 299 -23.25 -18.80 -11.38
CA ALA A 299 -23.39 -20.26 -11.43
C ALA A 299 -23.36 -20.94 -10.04
N GLY A 300 -22.85 -20.25 -9.01
CA GLY A 300 -22.68 -20.80 -7.67
C GLY A 300 -22.92 -19.77 -6.57
N ALA A 301 -22.31 -20.02 -5.39
CA ALA A 301 -22.32 -19.03 -4.32
C ALA A 301 -21.61 -17.73 -4.77
N PRO A 302 -22.07 -16.54 -4.33
CA PRO A 302 -21.42 -15.30 -4.67
C PRO A 302 -19.93 -15.32 -4.28
N PRO A 303 -19.00 -15.05 -5.21
CA PRO A 303 -17.58 -15.08 -4.92
C PRO A 303 -17.20 -13.95 -3.95
N GLY A 304 -16.39 -14.26 -2.94
CA GLY A 304 -15.82 -13.27 -2.05
C GLY A 304 -14.80 -12.38 -2.76
N LEU A 305 -13.90 -13.01 -3.53
CA LEU A 305 -12.87 -12.33 -4.31
C LEU A 305 -12.81 -12.85 -5.75
N VAL A 306 -12.82 -11.93 -6.72
CA VAL A 306 -12.62 -12.20 -8.14
C VAL A 306 -11.34 -11.53 -8.64
N LEU A 307 -10.56 -12.24 -9.47
CA LEU A 307 -9.47 -11.63 -10.24
C LEU A 307 -9.94 -11.37 -11.66
N ASP A 308 -9.73 -10.14 -12.15
CA ASP A 308 -9.85 -9.80 -13.58
C ASP A 308 -8.44 -9.59 -14.14
N LEU A 309 -7.90 -10.61 -14.82
CA LEU A 309 -6.54 -10.61 -15.35
C LEU A 309 -6.55 -10.07 -16.78
N GLY A 310 -5.80 -9.00 -17.03
CA GLY A 310 -5.86 -8.22 -18.27
C GLY A 310 -7.13 -7.38 -18.33
N ALA A 311 -7.36 -6.61 -17.27
CA ALA A 311 -8.60 -5.88 -17.06
C ALA A 311 -8.85 -4.79 -18.10
N ASN A 312 -7.82 -4.29 -18.80
CA ASN A 312 -7.93 -3.21 -19.78
C ASN A 312 -8.65 -1.97 -19.20
N ASP A 313 -9.80 -1.59 -19.78
CA ASP A 313 -10.66 -0.48 -19.30
C ASP A 313 -11.47 -0.83 -18.03
N GLY A 314 -11.32 -2.04 -17.50
CA GLY A 314 -12.01 -2.53 -16.31
C GLY A 314 -13.50 -2.82 -16.54
N ARG A 315 -13.95 -3.04 -17.77
CA ARG A 315 -15.36 -3.35 -18.07
C ARG A 315 -15.84 -4.60 -17.34
N TYR A 316 -15.06 -5.68 -17.40
CA TYR A 316 -15.43 -6.95 -16.78
C TYR A 316 -15.22 -6.93 -15.26
N ALA A 317 -14.21 -6.22 -14.76
CA ALA A 317 -14.07 -5.92 -13.34
C ALA A 317 -15.30 -5.21 -12.75
N ARG A 318 -15.87 -4.22 -13.47
CA ARG A 318 -17.12 -3.55 -13.05
C ARG A 318 -18.33 -4.49 -13.05
N LEU A 319 -18.43 -5.35 -14.06
CA LEU A 319 -19.47 -6.38 -14.11
C LEU A 319 -19.34 -7.36 -12.93
N ALA A 320 -18.12 -7.85 -12.66
CA ALA A 320 -17.83 -8.72 -11.54
C ALA A 320 -18.16 -8.08 -10.19
N ALA A 321 -17.87 -6.79 -10.01
CA ALA A 321 -18.15 -6.06 -8.76
C ALA A 321 -19.65 -5.89 -8.44
N ARG A 322 -20.56 -6.29 -9.34
CA ARG A 322 -22.00 -6.39 -9.07
C ARG A 322 -22.38 -7.68 -8.35
N TYR A 323 -21.56 -8.72 -8.47
CA TYR A 323 -21.83 -10.07 -7.99
C TYR A 323 -20.84 -10.55 -6.93
N ALA A 324 -19.62 -10.01 -6.94
CA ALA A 324 -18.55 -10.36 -6.03
C ALA A 324 -18.43 -9.41 -4.85
N GLY A 325 -17.90 -9.90 -3.73
CA GLY A 325 -17.54 -9.07 -2.57
C GLY A 325 -16.44 -8.06 -2.87
N TYR A 326 -15.43 -8.49 -3.63
CA TYR A 326 -14.29 -7.67 -4.03
C TYR A 326 -13.69 -8.16 -5.35
N VAL A 327 -13.08 -7.24 -6.12
CA VAL A 327 -12.44 -7.53 -7.41
C VAL A 327 -11.05 -6.92 -7.42
N VAL A 328 -10.05 -7.71 -7.81
CA VAL A 328 -8.70 -7.22 -8.13
C VAL A 328 -8.54 -7.25 -9.64
N ALA A 329 -8.42 -6.07 -10.23
CA ALA A 329 -8.27 -5.87 -11.68
C ALA A 329 -6.80 -5.68 -12.01
N VAL A 330 -6.19 -6.63 -12.69
CA VAL A 330 -4.76 -6.63 -13.02
C VAL A 330 -4.55 -6.21 -14.47
N GLU A 331 -3.65 -5.26 -14.69
CA GLU A 331 -3.19 -4.86 -16.03
C GLU A 331 -1.69 -4.58 -16.00
N GLN A 332 -0.99 -4.81 -17.12
CA GLN A 332 0.47 -4.69 -17.17
C GLN A 332 0.91 -3.24 -17.43
N ASP A 333 0.11 -2.43 -18.12
CA ASP A 333 0.44 -1.05 -18.47
C ASP A 333 0.08 -0.10 -17.31
N PRO A 334 1.07 0.57 -16.67
CA PRO A 334 0.81 1.50 -15.57
C PRO A 334 -0.11 2.66 -15.94
N THR A 335 -0.13 3.08 -17.21
CA THR A 335 -0.98 4.17 -17.71
C THR A 335 -2.44 3.73 -17.75
N VAL A 336 -2.70 2.52 -18.25
CA VAL A 336 -4.06 1.97 -18.32
C VAL A 336 -4.62 1.76 -16.91
N VAL A 337 -3.80 1.27 -15.97
CA VAL A 337 -4.19 1.16 -14.55
C VAL A 337 -4.46 2.53 -13.95
N ASP A 338 -3.68 3.56 -14.28
CA ASP A 338 -3.91 4.93 -13.78
C ASP A 338 -5.22 5.53 -14.29
N GLU A 339 -5.54 5.32 -15.57
CA GLU A 339 -6.80 5.74 -16.18
C GLU A 339 -7.99 4.98 -15.56
N LEU A 340 -7.86 3.66 -15.40
CA LEU A 340 -8.86 2.84 -14.72
C LEU A 340 -9.06 3.30 -13.27
N TYR A 341 -8.00 3.53 -12.52
CA TYR A 341 -8.04 4.07 -11.16
C TYR A 341 -8.78 5.41 -11.11
N ALA A 342 -8.47 6.34 -12.02
CA ALA A 342 -9.13 7.63 -12.09
C ALA A 342 -10.63 7.51 -12.42
N ALA A 343 -11.01 6.61 -13.33
CA ALA A 343 -12.40 6.35 -13.67
C ALA A 343 -13.18 5.75 -12.50
N LEU A 344 -12.63 4.71 -11.86
CA LEU A 344 -13.22 4.06 -10.68
C LEU A 344 -13.35 5.04 -9.50
N ARG A 345 -12.41 5.99 -9.34
CA ARG A 345 -12.51 7.09 -8.36
C ARG A 345 -13.68 8.03 -8.65
N ALA A 346 -13.86 8.41 -9.91
CA ALA A 346 -14.97 9.27 -10.33
C ALA A 346 -16.34 8.59 -10.13
N GLU A 347 -16.37 7.26 -10.20
CA GLU A 347 -17.55 6.42 -9.96
C GLU A 347 -17.82 6.11 -8.47
N ASP A 348 -16.93 6.52 -7.54
CA ASP A 348 -16.89 6.05 -6.14
C ASP A 348 -16.94 4.52 -6.02
N GLN A 349 -16.27 3.80 -6.94
CA GLN A 349 -16.26 2.35 -6.94
C GLN A 349 -15.31 1.80 -5.86
N ARG A 350 -15.88 1.22 -4.81
CA ARG A 350 -15.12 0.73 -3.64
C ARG A 350 -14.82 -0.77 -3.63
N ARG A 351 -15.33 -1.51 -4.61
CA ARG A 351 -15.14 -2.97 -4.71
C ARG A 351 -14.12 -3.41 -5.75
N VAL A 352 -13.57 -2.49 -6.55
CA VAL A 352 -12.57 -2.79 -7.58
C VAL A 352 -11.24 -2.16 -7.21
N LEU A 353 -10.20 -2.97 -7.06
CA LEU A 353 -8.82 -2.56 -6.85
C LEU A 353 -8.02 -2.79 -8.14
N PRO A 354 -7.66 -1.73 -8.88
CA PRO A 354 -6.78 -1.85 -10.05
C PRO A 354 -5.32 -1.98 -9.61
N LEU A 355 -4.55 -2.89 -10.22
CA LEU A 355 -3.14 -3.13 -9.93
C LEU A 355 -2.32 -3.26 -11.22
N VAL A 356 -1.10 -2.73 -11.15
CA VAL A 356 -0.05 -2.88 -12.18
C VAL A 356 0.70 -4.18 -11.93
N MET A 357 0.62 -5.14 -12.86
CA MET A 357 1.42 -6.36 -12.79
C MET A 357 1.54 -7.03 -14.17
N ASP A 358 2.77 -7.45 -14.52
CA ASP A 358 3.00 -8.36 -15.65
C ASP A 358 2.63 -9.78 -15.22
N LEU A 359 1.66 -10.40 -15.89
CA LEU A 359 1.22 -11.76 -15.58
C LEU A 359 2.27 -12.83 -15.88
N ALA A 360 3.23 -12.54 -16.76
CA ALA A 360 4.38 -13.41 -17.03
C ALA A 360 5.53 -13.21 -16.04
N ASP A 361 5.47 -12.16 -15.22
CA ASP A 361 6.41 -11.88 -14.13
C ASP A 361 5.64 -11.36 -12.89
N PRO A 362 4.76 -12.20 -12.30
CA PRO A 362 3.87 -11.76 -11.24
C PRO A 362 4.64 -11.28 -10.02
N SER A 363 4.00 -10.44 -9.20
CA SER A 363 4.60 -9.87 -7.99
C SER A 363 5.16 -10.97 -7.08
N PRO A 364 6.48 -11.01 -6.84
CA PRO A 364 7.13 -12.12 -6.16
C PRO A 364 7.10 -11.92 -4.66
N GLY A 365 7.54 -12.96 -3.94
CA GLY A 365 7.95 -12.80 -2.55
C GLY A 365 9.18 -11.89 -2.46
N GLY A 366 9.26 -11.04 -1.44
CA GLY A 366 10.34 -10.06 -1.32
C GLY A 366 10.73 -9.72 0.12
N GLY A 367 11.85 -9.00 0.26
CA GLY A 367 12.39 -8.56 1.55
C GLY A 367 13.12 -9.66 2.33
N TRP A 368 13.20 -9.52 3.66
CA TRP A 368 13.93 -10.47 4.50
C TRP A 368 13.45 -11.91 4.28
N ARG A 369 14.40 -12.82 4.03
CA ARG A 369 14.17 -14.25 3.71
C ARG A 369 13.25 -14.50 2.50
N GLY A 370 12.97 -13.49 1.68
CA GLY A 370 12.04 -13.60 0.54
C GLY A 370 10.57 -13.76 0.93
N VAL A 371 10.23 -13.56 2.21
CA VAL A 371 8.87 -13.78 2.75
C VAL A 371 8.31 -12.58 3.51
N GLU A 372 9.10 -11.51 3.72
CA GLU A 372 8.63 -10.28 4.35
C GLU A 372 7.43 -9.67 3.60
N ARG A 373 7.42 -9.78 2.27
CA ARG A 373 6.30 -9.41 1.40
C ARG A 373 5.86 -10.64 0.63
N ALA A 374 4.59 -11.03 0.72
CA ALA A 374 4.09 -12.26 0.13
C ALA A 374 3.86 -12.15 -1.38
N ALA A 375 4.16 -13.21 -2.14
CA ALA A 375 3.89 -13.27 -3.58
C ALA A 375 2.40 -13.08 -3.89
N PHE A 376 2.08 -12.65 -5.12
CA PHE A 376 0.71 -12.42 -5.57
C PHE A 376 -0.20 -13.63 -5.36
N GLY A 377 0.19 -14.82 -5.84
CA GLY A 377 -0.62 -16.03 -5.70
C GLY A 377 -0.89 -16.42 -4.25
N THR A 378 0.07 -16.18 -3.34
CA THR A 378 -0.14 -16.42 -1.91
C THR A 378 -1.20 -15.49 -1.31
N ARG A 379 -1.32 -14.26 -1.83
CA ARG A 379 -2.26 -13.23 -1.36
C ARG A 379 -3.62 -13.29 -2.03
N ALA A 380 -3.68 -13.72 -3.29
CA ALA A 380 -4.89 -13.70 -4.10
C ALA A 380 -5.92 -14.73 -3.64
N ARG A 381 -5.63 -16.04 -3.68
CA ARG A 381 -6.56 -17.11 -3.27
C ARG A 381 -8.01 -16.82 -3.69
N ALA A 382 -8.22 -16.58 -4.98
CA ALA A 382 -9.49 -16.10 -5.49
C ALA A 382 -10.53 -17.21 -5.60
N ASP A 383 -11.81 -16.84 -5.47
CA ASP A 383 -12.92 -17.77 -5.67
C ASP A 383 -13.23 -17.97 -7.16
N LEU A 384 -12.89 -16.97 -7.99
CA LEU A 384 -13.09 -16.99 -9.44
C LEU A 384 -12.07 -16.10 -10.16
N VAL A 385 -11.55 -16.60 -11.29
CA VAL A 385 -10.58 -15.89 -12.12
C VAL A 385 -11.15 -15.65 -13.52
N LEU A 386 -11.14 -14.38 -13.96
CA LEU A 386 -11.47 -13.96 -15.31
C LEU A 386 -10.17 -13.74 -16.09
N ALA A 387 -9.96 -14.51 -17.17
CA ALA A 387 -8.79 -14.43 -18.03
C ALA A 387 -9.21 -14.24 -19.50
N LEU A 388 -9.91 -13.14 -19.78
CA LEU A 388 -10.77 -12.99 -20.97
C LEU A 388 -10.05 -12.54 -22.25
N ALA A 389 -8.81 -12.07 -22.15
CA ALA A 389 -7.99 -11.63 -23.27
C ALA A 389 -6.49 -11.74 -23.02
N VAL A 390 -6.05 -12.62 -22.10
CA VAL A 390 -4.63 -12.68 -21.66
C VAL A 390 -3.89 -13.94 -22.10
N VAL A 391 -4.59 -15.03 -22.33
CA VAL A 391 -3.98 -16.34 -22.61
C VAL A 391 -3.06 -16.28 -23.84
N HIS A 392 -3.46 -15.57 -24.88
CA HIS A 392 -2.64 -15.42 -26.09
C HIS A 392 -1.42 -14.50 -25.87
N HIS A 393 -1.51 -13.48 -25.02
CA HIS A 393 -0.35 -12.65 -24.67
C HIS A 393 0.72 -13.46 -23.91
N LEU A 394 0.30 -14.40 -23.06
CA LEU A 394 1.21 -15.29 -22.35
C LEU A 394 1.75 -16.38 -23.28
N ALA A 395 0.86 -17.14 -23.93
CA ALA A 395 1.26 -18.31 -24.70
C ALA A 395 2.03 -17.96 -25.98
N ILE A 396 1.62 -16.91 -26.69
CA ILE A 396 2.25 -16.49 -27.95
C ILE A 396 3.27 -15.38 -27.68
N GLY A 397 2.87 -14.34 -26.94
CA GLY A 397 3.74 -13.18 -26.71
C GLY A 397 4.94 -13.46 -25.81
N ARG A 398 4.81 -14.40 -24.87
CA ARG A 398 5.88 -14.76 -23.90
C ARG A 398 6.31 -16.22 -24.00
N ASN A 399 5.79 -16.98 -24.97
CA ASN A 399 6.12 -18.40 -25.19
C ASN A 399 5.87 -19.29 -23.96
N VAL A 400 4.90 -18.96 -23.12
CA VAL A 400 4.53 -19.80 -21.97
C VAL A 400 3.71 -21.00 -22.45
N PRO A 401 4.07 -22.26 -22.11
CA PRO A 401 3.26 -23.42 -22.48
C PRO A 401 1.82 -23.28 -21.96
N LEU A 402 0.82 -23.60 -22.79
CA LEU A 402 -0.59 -23.41 -22.41
C LEU A 402 -0.97 -24.16 -21.13
N ALA A 403 -0.41 -25.35 -20.90
CA ALA A 403 -0.61 -26.09 -19.65
C ALA A 403 -0.12 -25.29 -18.43
N GLN A 404 1.04 -24.66 -18.52
CA GLN A 404 1.57 -23.83 -17.42
C GLN A 404 0.73 -22.55 -17.20
N VAL A 405 0.12 -22.00 -18.25
CA VAL A 405 -0.84 -20.89 -18.09
C VAL A 405 -2.06 -21.36 -17.30
N VAL A 406 -2.58 -22.56 -17.58
CA VAL A 406 -3.72 -23.12 -16.84
C VAL A 406 -3.35 -23.41 -15.39
N ASP A 407 -2.18 -24.01 -15.14
CA ASP A 407 -1.68 -24.27 -13.79
C ASP A 407 -1.55 -22.95 -13.00
N GLN A 408 -0.97 -21.91 -13.60
CA GLN A 408 -0.88 -20.59 -12.98
C GLN A 408 -2.25 -20.00 -12.62
N LEU A 409 -3.26 -20.16 -13.48
CA LEU A 409 -4.62 -19.66 -13.21
C LEU A 409 -5.34 -20.47 -12.13
N ALA A 410 -4.99 -21.74 -11.94
CA ALA A 410 -5.55 -22.59 -10.90
C ALA A 410 -4.91 -22.34 -9.52
N ASP A 411 -3.67 -21.82 -9.48
CA ASP A 411 -2.91 -21.57 -8.25
C ASP A 411 -3.23 -20.21 -7.58
N VAL A 412 -3.93 -19.28 -8.25
CA VAL A 412 -4.13 -17.89 -7.82
C VAL A 412 -5.47 -17.58 -7.20
#